data_AF-A0A945ZNX5-F1
#
_entry.id   AF-A0A945ZNX5-F1
#
_cell.length_a   1.000
_cell.length_b   1.000
_cell.length_c   1.000
_cell.angle_alpha   90.00
_cell.angle_beta   90.00
_cell.angle_gamma   90.00
#
_symmetry.space_group_name_H-M   'P 1'
#
loop_
_entity.id
_entity.type
_entity.pdbx_description
1 polymer ?
#
loop_
_entity_poly.entity_id
_entity_poly.type
_entity_poly.pdbx_seq_one_letter_code
_entity_poly.pdbx_strand_id
1 'polypeptide(L)'
;MDAQWAAEIMENVTSWNDAHQGGFGKITPIVEEFMQQFHTETGVELDGIYTAKTLIKLQSVLSVPSELRSEKLQRKSRVLFIHSGGIQGNRSMAFKADKNAGSRPLS
;
A
#
# COMPACT_ATOMS: atom_id res chain seq x y z
N MET A 1 26.43 20.94 -2.74
CA MET A 1 26.42 20.19 -1.46
C MET A 1 25.15 19.35 -1.39
N ASP A 2 23.96 19.95 -1.53
CA ASP A 2 22.67 19.25 -1.45
C ASP A 2 22.46 18.14 -2.50
N ALA A 3 22.85 18.37 -3.76
CA ALA A 3 22.64 17.40 -4.84
C ALA A 3 23.50 16.14 -4.69
N GLN A 4 24.72 16.28 -4.18
CA GLN A 4 25.62 15.15 -3.95
C GLN A 4 25.11 14.30 -2.78
N TRP A 5 24.68 14.94 -1.70
CA TRP A 5 24.10 14.24 -0.56
C TRP A 5 22.80 13.51 -0.91
N ALA A 6 21.93 14.14 -1.72
CA ALA A 6 20.74 13.47 -2.23
C ALA A 6 21.10 12.23 -3.08
N ALA A 7 22.12 12.33 -3.93
CA ALA A 7 22.58 11.19 -4.73
C ALA A 7 23.08 10.04 -3.85
N GLU A 8 23.89 10.32 -2.83
CA GLU A 8 24.41 9.33 -1.87
C GLU A 8 23.28 8.60 -1.12
N ILE A 9 22.24 9.32 -0.69
CA ILE A 9 21.06 8.69 -0.07
C ILE A 9 20.36 7.75 -1.06
N MET A 10 20.18 8.21 -2.29
CA MET A 10 19.42 7.48 -3.31
C MET A 10 20.12 6.20 -3.77
N GLU A 11 21.43 6.04 -3.57
CA GLU A 11 22.16 4.79 -3.83
C GLU A 11 21.59 3.59 -3.05
N ASN A 12 21.01 3.85 -1.89
CA ASN A 12 20.41 2.82 -1.04
C ASN A 12 18.89 2.70 -1.19
N VAL A 13 18.29 3.49 -2.09
CA VAL A 13 16.84 3.53 -2.34
C VAL A 13 16.51 2.72 -3.59
N THR A 14 15.55 1.83 -3.46
CA THR A 14 14.93 1.15 -4.61
C THR A 14 13.51 1.66 -4.77
N SER A 15 13.20 2.29 -5.90
CA SER A 15 11.85 2.75 -6.23
C SER A 15 11.05 1.68 -6.96
N TRP A 16 9.79 1.49 -6.56
CA TRP A 16 8.81 0.69 -7.31
C TRP A 16 7.81 1.61 -8.00
N ASN A 17 7.97 1.78 -9.31
CA ASN A 17 7.14 2.70 -10.10
C ASN A 17 5.84 2.05 -10.62
N ASP A 18 5.61 0.78 -10.31
CA ASP A 18 4.50 -0.04 -10.80
C ASP A 18 3.51 -0.46 -9.69
N ALA A 19 3.59 0.16 -8.51
CA ALA A 19 2.70 -0.13 -7.38
C ALA A 19 1.36 0.63 -7.42
N HIS A 20 1.09 1.41 -8.47
CA HIS A 20 0.02 2.42 -8.46
C HIS A 20 -1.41 1.86 -8.51
N GLN A 21 -1.61 0.57 -8.83
CA GLN A 21 -2.92 -0.11 -8.88
C GLN A 21 -3.96 0.72 -9.67
N GLY A 22 -3.66 1.04 -10.93
CA GLY A 22 -4.54 1.83 -11.80
C GLY A 22 -4.42 3.35 -11.70
N GLY A 23 -3.67 3.89 -10.74
CA GLY A 23 -3.26 5.31 -10.68
C GLY A 23 -3.56 5.99 -9.35
N PHE A 24 -3.21 7.28 -9.24
CA PHE A 24 -3.43 8.07 -8.03
C PHE A 24 -4.94 8.17 -7.68
N GLY A 25 -5.27 8.04 -6.40
CA GLY A 25 -6.64 8.12 -5.88
C GLY A 25 -7.57 6.95 -6.28
N LYS A 26 -7.13 6.03 -7.15
CA LYS A 26 -7.92 4.85 -7.51
C LYS A 26 -7.76 3.76 -6.47
N ILE A 27 -8.90 3.33 -5.94
CA ILE A 27 -9.03 2.16 -5.08
C ILE A 27 -9.74 1.11 -5.93
N THR A 28 -9.01 0.06 -6.31
CA THR A 28 -9.51 -1.04 -7.13
C THR A 28 -10.07 -2.15 -6.22
N PRO A 29 -10.88 -3.09 -6.74
CA PRO A 29 -11.36 -4.22 -5.94
C PRO A 29 -10.23 -5.01 -5.27
N ILE A 30 -9.09 -5.17 -5.95
CA ILE A 30 -7.88 -5.81 -5.39
C ILE A 30 -7.37 -5.06 -4.15
N VAL A 31 -7.39 -3.72 -4.18
CA VAL A 31 -6.98 -2.90 -3.04
C VAL A 31 -7.96 -3.04 -1.89
N GLU A 32 -9.26 -3.01 -2.17
CA GLU A 32 -10.32 -3.16 -1.14
C GLU A 32 -10.24 -4.54 -0.47
N GLU A 33 -10.11 -5.60 -1.26
CA GLU A 33 -9.99 -6.98 -0.77
C GLU A 33 -8.73 -7.16 0.08
N PHE A 34 -7.59 -6.66 -0.38
CA PHE A 34 -6.33 -6.73 0.38
C PHE A 34 -6.44 -5.98 1.70
N MET A 35 -7.05 -4.78 1.72
CA MET A 35 -7.25 -4.01 2.94
C MET A 35 -8.11 -4.78 3.95
N GLN A 36 -9.22 -5.37 3.49
CA GLN A 36 -10.09 -6.17 4.34
C GLN A 36 -9.37 -7.39 4.90
N GLN A 37 -8.64 -8.13 4.05
CA GLN A 37 -7.88 -9.30 4.47
C GLN A 37 -6.81 -8.92 5.50
N PHE A 38 -5.99 -7.91 5.19
CA PHE A 38 -4.91 -7.46 6.06
C PHE A 38 -5.42 -7.01 7.43
N HIS A 39 -6.53 -6.24 7.46
CA HIS A 39 -7.16 -5.84 8.70
C HIS A 39 -7.70 -7.05 9.48
N THR A 40 -8.31 -8.02 8.80
CA THR A 40 -8.82 -9.25 9.44
C THR A 40 -7.70 -10.07 10.06
N GLU A 41 -6.54 -10.16 9.41
CA GLU A 41 -5.41 -10.96 9.88
C GLU A 41 -4.57 -10.26 10.96
N THR A 42 -4.50 -8.92 10.94
CA THR A 42 -3.54 -8.16 11.76
C THR A 42 -4.18 -7.16 12.73
N GLY A 43 -5.43 -6.78 12.50
CA GLY A 43 -6.11 -5.69 13.21
C GLY A 43 -5.64 -4.28 12.82
N VAL A 44 -4.77 -4.15 11.81
CA VAL A 44 -4.22 -2.85 11.37
C VAL A 44 -5.00 -2.33 10.17
N GLU A 45 -5.54 -1.12 10.29
CA GLU A 45 -6.20 -0.42 9.18
C GLU A 45 -5.18 0.21 8.24
N LEU A 46 -5.39 0.07 6.93
CA LEU A 46 -4.58 0.66 5.87
C LEU A 46 -5.37 1.75 5.13
N ASP A 47 -4.67 2.64 4.44
CA ASP A 47 -5.26 3.54 3.46
C ASP A 47 -5.18 2.99 2.03
N GLY A 48 -6.24 3.18 1.25
CA GLY A 48 -6.31 2.68 -0.13
C GLY A 48 -5.49 3.48 -1.15
N ILE A 49 -4.92 4.63 -0.78
CA ILE A 49 -4.17 5.49 -1.71
C ILE A 49 -2.68 5.13 -1.69
N TYR A 50 -2.12 4.82 -0.52
CA TYR A 50 -0.69 4.60 -0.31
C TYR A 50 -0.39 3.25 0.33
N THR A 51 -0.67 3.07 1.61
CA THR A 51 -0.14 1.96 2.42
C THR A 51 -0.62 0.59 1.94
N ALA A 52 -1.89 0.46 1.53
CA ALA A 52 -2.39 -0.77 0.93
C ALA A 52 -1.65 -1.12 -0.37
N LYS A 53 -1.43 -0.13 -1.24
CA LYS A 53 -0.73 -0.34 -2.53
C LYS A 53 0.72 -0.74 -2.34
N THR A 54 1.41 -0.12 -1.39
CA THR A 54 2.80 -0.48 -1.07
C THR A 54 2.89 -1.90 -0.52
N LEU A 55 1.97 -2.30 0.37
CA LEU A 55 1.95 -3.67 0.91
C LEU A 55 1.58 -4.71 -0.14
N ILE A 56 0.64 -4.42 -1.05
CA ILE A 56 0.35 -5.29 -2.20
C ILE A 56 1.61 -5.49 -3.05
N LYS A 57 2.35 -4.41 -3.35
CA LYS A 57 3.62 -4.52 -4.09
C LYS A 57 4.64 -5.36 -3.32
N LEU A 58 4.82 -5.11 -2.02
CA LEU A 58 5.72 -5.91 -1.19
C LEU A 58 5.32 -7.39 -1.18
N GLN A 59 4.03 -7.71 -1.02
CA GLN A 59 3.54 -9.08 -1.07
C GLN A 59 3.83 -9.74 -2.41
N SER A 60 3.65 -9.03 -3.53
CA SER A 60 3.98 -9.54 -4.87
C SER A 60 5.48 -9.80 -5.05
N VAL A 61 6.33 -8.99 -4.44
CA VAL A 61 7.79 -9.18 -4.44
C VAL A 61 8.18 -10.34 -3.54
N LEU A 62 7.49 -10.55 -2.42
CA LEU A 62 7.80 -11.61 -1.47
C LEU A 62 7.23 -12.98 -1.88
N SER A 63 6.23 -13.03 -2.75
CA SER A 63 5.60 -14.28 -3.21
C SER A 63 6.42 -15.04 -4.24
N VAL A 64 7.39 -14.39 -4.91
CA VAL A 64 8.33 -15.07 -5.80
C VAL A 64 9.39 -15.84 -5.00
N PRO A 65 9.98 -16.92 -5.56
CA PRO A 65 11.03 -17.69 -4.90
C PRO A 65 12.18 -16.82 -4.40
N SER A 66 12.76 -17.19 -3.25
CA SER A 66 13.69 -16.32 -2.54
C SER A 66 14.92 -15.97 -3.34
N GLU A 67 15.43 -16.94 -4.08
CA GLU A 67 16.59 -16.89 -4.96
C GLU A 67 16.40 -15.96 -6.16
N LEU A 68 15.15 -15.58 -6.48
CA LEU A 68 14.82 -14.63 -7.55
C LEU A 68 14.60 -13.20 -7.05
N ARG A 69 14.65 -12.97 -5.72
CA ARG A 69 14.49 -11.65 -5.11
C ARG A 69 15.84 -10.96 -4.94
N SER A 70 15.79 -9.64 -4.76
CA SER A 70 16.95 -8.87 -4.28
C SER A 70 17.48 -9.47 -2.97
N GLU A 71 18.80 -9.45 -2.78
CA GLU A 71 19.49 -9.91 -1.56
C GLU A 71 18.85 -9.36 -0.28
N LYS A 72 18.45 -8.08 -0.30
CA LYS A 72 17.80 -7.38 0.82
C LYS A 72 16.46 -8.00 1.25
N LEU A 73 15.81 -8.78 0.38
CA LEU A 73 14.49 -9.39 0.59
C LEU A 73 14.52 -10.92 0.54
N GLN A 74 15.71 -11.55 0.64
CA GLN A 74 15.82 -13.01 0.70
C GLN A 74 15.25 -13.60 1.99
N ARG A 75 15.11 -14.93 2.03
CA ARG A 75 14.62 -15.67 3.20
C ARG A 75 15.50 -15.36 4.41
N LYS A 76 14.88 -15.19 5.57
CA LYS A 76 15.49 -14.75 6.85
C LYS A 76 15.82 -13.26 6.95
N SER A 77 15.63 -12.47 5.89
CA SER A 77 15.66 -11.01 6.00
C SER A 77 14.54 -10.50 6.90
N ARG A 78 14.80 -9.37 7.59
CA ARG A 78 13.79 -8.66 8.39
C ARG A 78 13.37 -7.41 7.63
N VAL A 79 12.07 -7.23 7.45
CA VAL A 79 11.50 -6.08 6.76
C VAL A 79 10.78 -5.21 7.78
N LEU A 80 11.16 -3.93 7.85
CA LEU A 80 10.39 -2.90 8.56
C LEU A 80 9.53 -2.16 7.55
N PHE A 81 8.21 -2.29 7.69
CA PHE A 81 7.27 -1.48 6.93
C PHE A 81 6.91 -0.23 7.73
N ILE A 82 7.03 0.94 7.12
CA ILE A 82 6.64 2.22 7.74
C ILE A 82 5.21 2.53 7.32
N HIS A 83 4.28 2.33 8.24
CA HIS A 83 2.88 2.75 8.06
C HIS A 83 2.77 4.27 8.22
N SER A 84 2.82 5.02 7.13
CA SER A 84 2.84 6.50 7.15
C SER A 84 1.52 7.16 7.55
N GLY A 85 0.43 6.39 7.75
CA GLY A 85 -0.88 6.90 8.14
C GLY A 85 -1.80 7.06 6.92
N GLY A 86 -2.56 8.16 6.85
CA GLY A 86 -3.38 8.47 5.67
C GLY A 86 -4.78 7.86 5.65
N ILE A 87 -5.20 7.19 6.74
CA ILE A 87 -6.52 6.53 6.89
C ILE A 87 -7.68 7.46 6.52
N GLN A 88 -7.53 8.78 6.71
CA GLN A 88 -8.49 9.78 6.25
C GLN A 88 -8.88 9.68 4.76
N GLY A 89 -8.01 9.13 3.90
CA GLY A 89 -8.28 8.91 2.47
C GLY A 89 -9.39 7.89 2.21
N ASN A 90 -9.66 7.00 3.18
CA ASN A 90 -10.69 5.96 3.08
C ASN A 90 -12.11 6.53 3.11
N ARG A 91 -12.32 7.78 3.58
CA ARG A 91 -13.65 8.42 3.62
C ARG A 91 -14.35 8.48 2.25
N SER A 92 -13.57 8.52 1.16
CA SER A 92 -14.12 8.47 -0.20
C SER A 92 -14.87 7.16 -0.50
N MET A 93 -14.47 6.05 0.13
CA MET A 93 -15.15 4.75 -0.01
C MET A 93 -16.48 4.72 0.72
N ALA A 94 -16.54 5.27 1.94
CA ALA A 94 -17.79 5.41 2.69
C ALA A 94 -18.85 6.20 1.89
N PHE A 95 -18.43 7.26 1.21
CA PHE A 95 -19.31 8.04 0.34
C PHE A 95 -19.80 7.26 -0.91
N LYS A 96 -19.00 6.32 -1.44
CA LYS A 96 -19.47 5.43 -2.53
C LYS A 96 -20.51 4.43 -2.05
N ALA A 97 -20.32 3.85 -0.86
CA ALA A 97 -21.27 2.90 -0.27
C ALA A 97 -22.64 3.57 -0.05
N ASP A 98 -22.65 4.83 0.39
CA ASP A 98 -23.86 5.60 0.64
C ASP A 98 -24.65 5.94 -0.64
N LYS A 99 -23.99 6.02 -1.81
CA LYS A 99 -24.70 6.17 -3.09
C LYS A 99 -25.38 4.90 -3.59
N ASN A 100 -24.87 3.73 -3.19
CA ASN A 100 -25.47 2.43 -3.53
C ASN A 100 -26.55 2.02 -2.53
N ALA A 101 -26.52 2.57 -1.32
CA ALA A 101 -27.62 2.51 -0.37
C ALA A 101 -28.64 3.58 -0.73
N GLY A 102 -29.72 3.22 -1.44
CA GLY A 102 -30.78 4.16 -1.81
C GLY A 102 -31.12 5.11 -0.67
N SER A 103 -31.07 6.41 -0.96
CA SER A 103 -31.28 7.56 -0.07
C SER A 103 -32.10 7.23 1.18
N ARG A 104 -31.43 6.99 2.32
CA ARG A 104 -32.08 7.13 3.62
C ARG A 104 -31.82 8.54 4.13
N PRO A 105 -32.86 9.32 4.47
CA PRO A 105 -32.65 10.63 5.06
C PRO A 105 -32.04 10.41 6.45
N LEU A 106 -31.01 11.18 6.75
CA LEU A 106 -30.48 11.30 8.11
C LEU A 106 -31.55 11.98 8.97
N SER A 107 -32.03 11.27 9.99
CA SER A 107 -32.84 11.81 11.10
C SER A 107 -31.96 12.54 12.11
#